data_AF-A0A6S7FJQ2-F1
#
_entry.id   AF-A0A6S7FJQ2-F1
#
_cell.length_a   1.000
_cell.length_b   1.000
_cell.length_c   1.000
_cell.angle_alpha   90.00
_cell.angle_beta   90.00
_cell.angle_gamma   90.00
#
_symmetry.space_group_name_H-M   'P 1'
#
loop_
_entity.id
_entity.type
_entity.pdbx_description
1 polymer ?
#
loop_
_entity_poly.entity_id
_entity_poly.type
_entity_poly.pdbx_seq_one_letter_code
_entity_poly.pdbx_strand_id
1 'polypeptide(L)'
;MAWRYQPAGPKSPWFFEAGLGGSVLDGLYNSGQRRFSTAFQFTEVLAIGYRFGPEKAYEVSLRVQHFSNAGIKKPNPGENFMSLRFSLPW
;
A
#
# COMPACT_ATOMS: atom_id res chain seq x y z
N MET A 1 1.17 -5.31 9.67
CA MET A 1 2.52 -4.83 10.05
C MET A 1 3.07 -3.99 8.90
N ALA A 2 3.76 -2.89 9.21
CA ALA A 2 4.43 -2.06 8.23
C ALA A 2 5.83 -1.70 8.73
N TRP A 3 6.78 -1.68 7.80
CA TRP A 3 8.18 -1.34 8.03
C TRP A 3 8.53 -0.13 7.16
N ARG A 4 9.31 0.79 7.72
CA ARG A 4 9.82 1.95 7.01
C ARG A 4 11.34 2.01 7.14
N TYR A 5 12.02 2.07 6.00
CA TYR A 5 13.46 2.21 5.90
C TYR A 5 13.81 3.59 5.38
N GLN A 6 14.75 4.26 6.06
CA GLN A 6 15.29 5.56 5.64
C GLN A 6 16.80 5.39 5.40
N PRO A 7 17.27 5.40 4.15
CA PRO A 7 18.71 5.37 3.86
C PRO A 7 19.39 6.55 4.55
N ALA A 8 20.62 6.40 5.06
CA ALA A 8 21.33 7.47 5.80
C ALA A 8 20.58 8.08 7.00
N GLY A 9 19.58 7.37 7.55
CA GLY A 9 18.88 7.76 8.78
C GLY A 9 18.07 9.06 8.65
N PRO A 10 17.87 9.82 9.75
CA PRO A 10 17.01 11.01 9.78
C PRO A 10 17.43 12.13 8.83
N LYS A 11 18.65 12.09 8.28
CA LYS A 11 19.18 13.10 7.35
C LYS A 11 18.70 12.89 5.92
N SER A 12 18.32 11.68 5.51
CA SER A 12 17.80 11.47 4.16
C SER A 12 16.37 11.99 4.00
N PRO A 13 16.04 12.59 2.85
CA PRO A 13 14.66 12.87 2.48
C PRO A 13 13.94 11.64 1.92
N TRP A 14 14.68 10.63 1.45
CA TRP A 14 14.12 9.42 0.87
C TRP A 14 13.71 8.42 1.94
N PHE A 15 12.62 7.70 1.67
CA PHE A 15 12.19 6.56 2.46
C PHE A 15 11.58 5.46 1.58
N PHE A 16 11.63 4.24 2.10
CA PHE A 16 11.00 3.06 1.54
C PHE A 16 10.06 2.47 2.57
N GLU A 17 8.89 2.01 2.15
CA GLU A 17 7.96 1.29 3.02
C GLU A 17 7.63 -0.07 2.42
N ALA A 18 7.54 -1.06 3.30
CA ALA A 18 7.00 -2.37 2.98
C ALA A 18 5.95 -2.71 4.04
N GLY A 19 4.87 -3.39 3.66
CA GLY A 19 3.81 -3.75 4.60
C GLY A 19 3.10 -5.02 4.20
N LEU A 20 2.66 -5.76 5.22
CA LEU A 20 1.83 -6.94 5.10
C LEU A 20 0.66 -6.81 6.08
N GLY A 21 -0.56 -6.96 5.59
CA GLY A 21 -1.77 -6.79 6.38
C GLY A 21 -2.94 -7.59 5.85
N GLY A 22 -4.07 -7.45 6.54
CA GLY A 22 -5.37 -7.90 6.06
C GLY A 22 -6.28 -6.70 5.88
N SER A 23 -7.07 -6.71 4.81
CA SER A 23 -8.09 -5.71 4.53
C SER A 23 -9.44 -6.40 4.38
N VAL A 24 -10.48 -5.82 4.96
CA VAL A 24 -11.86 -6.26 4.78
C VAL A 24 -12.56 -5.24 3.88
N LEU A 25 -13.02 -5.69 2.72
CA LEU A 25 -13.79 -4.89 1.78
C LEU A 25 -15.26 -4.87 2.21
N ASP A 26 -15.92 -3.72 2.06
CA ASP A 26 -17.35 -3.51 2.40
C ASP A 26 -18.30 -4.33 1.48
N GLY A 27 -17.80 -4.79 0.33
CA GLY A 27 -18.53 -5.67 -0.60
C GLY A 27 -17.59 -6.57 -1.41
N LEU A 28 -18.15 -7.53 -2.14
CA LEU A 28 -17.36 -8.33 -3.09
C LEU A 28 -16.88 -7.42 -4.22
N TYR A 29 -15.56 -7.29 -4.37
CA TYR A 29 -14.98 -6.51 -5.45
C TYR A 29 -15.47 -7.05 -6.80
N ASN A 30 -16.07 -6.17 -7.59
CA ASN A 30 -16.62 -6.50 -8.89
C ASN A 30 -16.19 -5.41 -9.89
N SER A 31 -15.01 -5.58 -10.48
CA SER A 31 -14.53 -4.73 -11.58
C SER A 31 -14.60 -5.55 -12.87
N GLY A 32 -15.80 -5.62 -13.46
CA GLY A 32 -16.07 -6.30 -14.72
C GLY A 32 -15.73 -7.80 -14.71
N GLN A 33 -14.55 -8.18 -15.21
CA GLN A 33 -14.06 -9.57 -15.36
C GLN A 33 -13.37 -10.13 -14.10
N ARG A 34 -13.13 -9.30 -13.06
CA ARG A 34 -12.42 -9.71 -11.84
C ARG A 34 -13.34 -9.65 -10.64
N ARG A 35 -13.76 -10.83 -10.18
CA ARG A 35 -14.61 -11.03 -9.00
C ARG A 35 -13.77 -11.61 -7.87
N PHE A 36 -13.64 -10.90 -6.76
CA PHE A 36 -13.08 -11.50 -5.54
C PHE A 36 -14.17 -12.31 -4.83
N SER A 37 -13.82 -13.52 -4.39
CA SER A 37 -14.77 -14.46 -3.76
C SER A 37 -14.88 -14.31 -2.24
N THR A 38 -14.13 -13.37 -1.64
CA THR A 38 -14.08 -13.09 -0.19
C THR A 38 -13.94 -11.59 0.09
N ALA A 39 -14.57 -11.13 1.17
CA ALA A 39 -14.41 -9.75 1.65
C ALA A 39 -13.03 -9.53 2.30
N PHE A 40 -12.46 -10.54 2.95
CA PHE A 40 -11.10 -10.51 3.47
C PHE A 40 -10.08 -10.75 2.36
N GLN A 41 -9.05 -9.89 2.30
CA GLN A 41 -7.92 -9.98 1.41
C GLN A 41 -6.62 -9.73 2.19
N PHE A 42 -5.61 -10.55 1.97
CA PHE A 42 -4.24 -10.20 2.33
C PHE A 42 -3.80 -9.02 1.47
N THR A 43 -3.17 -8.04 2.11
CA THR A 43 -2.69 -6.81 1.49
C THR A 43 -1.20 -6.72 1.67
N GLU A 44 -0.49 -6.68 0.55
CA GLU A 44 0.94 -6.44 0.53
C GLU A 44 1.16 -5.05 -0.05
N VAL A 45 2.08 -4.29 0.54
CA VAL A 45 2.33 -2.91 0.14
C VAL A 45 3.81 -2.67 -0.01
N LEU A 46 4.19 -2.01 -1.10
CA LEU A 46 5.51 -1.44 -1.30
C LEU A 46 5.37 0.03 -1.67
N ALA A 47 6.17 0.90 -1.05
CA ALA A 47 6.20 2.31 -1.39
C ALA A 47 7.61 2.89 -1.37
N ILE A 48 7.82 3.91 -2.20
CA ILE A 48 8.97 4.80 -2.15
C ILE A 48 8.44 6.21 -1.98
N GLY A 49 9.10 7.02 -1.16
CA GLY A 49 8.69 8.39 -0.97
C GLY A 49 9.84 9.34 -0.64
N TYR A 50 9.49 10.61 -0.69
CA TYR A 50 10.37 11.74 -0.52
C TYR A 50 9.75 12.74 0.45
N ARG A 51 10.54 13.19 1.42
CA ARG A 51 10.17 14.22 2.39
C ARG A 51 10.82 15.54 2.05
N PHE A 52 10.06 16.62 2.11
CA PHE A 52 10.50 17.96 1.71
C PHE A 52 9.83 19.07 2.51
N GLY A 53 10.28 20.30 2.27
CA GLY A 53 9.85 21.50 3.01
C GLY A 53 10.57 21.70 4.34
N PRO A 54 10.20 22.76 5.08
CA PRO A 54 10.77 23.05 6.40
C PRO A 54 10.67 21.80 7.29
N GLU A 55 11.80 21.43 7.89
CA GLU A 55 11.90 20.27 8.79
C GLU A 55 11.38 18.93 8.21
N LYS A 56 11.30 18.81 6.86
CA LYS A 56 10.75 17.63 6.18
C LYS A 56 9.29 17.34 6.55
N ALA A 57 8.51 18.40 6.69
CA ALA A 57 7.12 18.33 7.12
C ALA A 57 6.17 17.72 6.06
N TYR A 58 6.51 17.83 4.77
CA TYR A 58 5.69 17.28 3.69
C TYR A 58 6.24 15.94 3.18
N GLU A 59 5.36 15.02 2.80
CA GLU A 59 5.76 13.75 2.18
C GLU A 59 4.98 13.50 0.88
N VAL A 60 5.69 13.05 -0.15
CA VAL A 60 5.09 12.45 -1.35
C VAL A 60 5.56 11.01 -1.48
N SER A 61 4.68 10.09 -1.87
CA SER A 61 5.05 8.69 -2.07
C SER A 61 4.29 8.03 -3.21
N LEU A 62 4.99 7.20 -3.97
CA LEU A 62 4.41 6.25 -4.90
C LEU A 62 4.25 4.91 -4.18
N ARG A 63 3.04 4.35 -4.21
CA ARG A 63 2.68 3.13 -3.50
C ARG A 63 2.04 2.14 -4.45
N VAL A 64 2.49 0.89 -4.38
CA VAL A 64 1.89 -0.26 -5.04
C VAL A 64 1.34 -1.19 -3.96
N GLN A 65 0.10 -1.62 -4.11
CA GLN A 65 -0.60 -2.49 -3.19
C GLN A 65 -1.13 -3.69 -3.95
N HIS A 66 -0.81 -4.89 -3.49
CA HIS A 66 -1.35 -6.14 -4.02
C HIS A 66 -2.37 -6.70 -3.03
N PHE A 67 -3.58 -6.98 -3.52
CA PHE A 67 -4.62 -7.63 -2.74
C PHE A 67 -4.86 -9.04 -3.26
N SER A 68 -4.81 -10.03 -2.37
CA SER A 68 -5.12 -11.41 -2.73
C SER A 68 -5.72 -12.18 -1.55
N ASN A 69 -6.51 -13.22 -1.84
CA ASN A 69 -7.07 -14.10 -0.81
C ASN A 69 -6.17 -15.32 -0.52
N ALA A 70 -4.89 -15.29 -0.93
CA ALA A 70 -3.93 -16.41 -0.79
C ALA A 70 -4.43 -17.79 -1.26
N GLY A 71 -5.45 -17.84 -2.13
CA GLY A 71 -6.04 -19.09 -2.62
C GLY A 71 -7.10 -19.74 -1.70
N ILE A 72 -7.55 -19.07 -0.62
CA ILE A 72 -8.57 -19.59 0.30
C ILE A 72 -9.88 -19.96 -0.42
N LYS A 73 -10.29 -19.19 -1.43
CA LYS A 73 -11.46 -19.50 -2.26
C LYS A 73 -11.25 -18.98 -3.68
N LYS A 74 -11.54 -19.82 -4.68
CA LYS A 74 -11.48 -19.47 -6.11
C LYS A 74 -12.83 -18.93 -6.61
N PRO A 75 -12.85 -18.02 -7.62
CA PRO A 75 -11.70 -17.36 -8.23
C PRO A 75 -11.06 -16.27 -7.35
N ASN A 76 -9.74 -16.14 -7.45
CA ASN A 76 -8.94 -15.09 -6.82
C ASN A 76 -7.87 -14.63 -7.82
N PRO A 77 -8.21 -13.74 -8.77
CA PRO A 77 -7.25 -13.26 -9.76
C PRO A 77 -6.13 -12.39 -9.14
N GLY A 78 -6.33 -11.89 -7.92
CA GLY A 78 -5.51 -10.82 -7.35
C GLY A 78 -5.77 -9.48 -8.05
N GLU A 79 -5.45 -8.37 -7.38
CA GLU A 79 -5.55 -7.03 -7.98
C GLU A 79 -4.42 -6.15 -7.46
N ASN A 80 -3.86 -5.34 -8.36
CA ASN A 80 -2.78 -4.42 -8.05
C ASN A 80 -3.29 -2.99 -8.16
N PHE A 81 -3.06 -2.21 -7.11
CA PHE A 81 -3.39 -0.79 -7.09
C PHE A 81 -2.11 0.01 -6.99
N MET A 82 -1.98 1.01 -7.87
CA MET A 82 -0.93 2.02 -7.77
C MET A 82 -1.56 3.35 -7.36
N SER A 83 -0.97 4.01 -6.37
CA SER A 83 -1.46 5.29 -5.85
C SER A 83 -0.31 6.26 -5.62
N LEU A 84 -0.56 7.53 -5.93
CA LEU A 84 0.27 8.64 -5.47
C LEU A 84 -0.35 9.20 -4.18
N ARG A 85 0.45 9.33 -3.13
CA ARG A 85 0.02 9.89 -1.84
C ARG A 85 0.81 11.14 -1.53
N PHE A 86 0.08 12.18 -1.09
CA PHE A 86 0.64 13.37 -0.49
C PHE A 86 0.22 13.44 0.98
N SER A 87 1.14 13.76 1.88
CA SER A 87 0.92 13.87 3.33
C SER A 87 1.37 15.23 3.84
N LEU A 88 0.52 15.85 4.64
CA LEU A 88 0.77 17.11 5.32
C LEU A 88 1.13 16.85 6.79
N PRO A 89 1.92 17.73 7.42
CA PRO A 89 2.02 17.76 8.87
C PRO A 89 0.65 18.17 9.44
N TRP A 90 0.27 17.58 10.57
CA TRP A 90 -0.97 17.87 11.29
C TRP A 90 -0.67 18.81 12.46
#